data_AF-N9DMR0-F1
#
_entry.id   AF-N9DMR0-F1
#
_cell.length_a   1.000
_cell.length_b   1.000
_cell.length_c   1.000
_cell.angle_alpha   90.00
_cell.angle_beta   90.00
_cell.angle_gamma   90.00
#
_symmetry.space_group_name_H-M   'P 1'
#
loop_
_entity.id
_entity.type
_entity.pdbx_description
1 polymer ?
#
loop_
_entity_poly.entity_id
_entity_poly.type
_entity_poly.pdbx_seq_one_letter_code
_entity_poly.pdbx_strand_id
1 'polypeptide(L)'
;MKKFLQGAILPFSIFAAGMALLGCDQAASPENTRAEQTQIETEQSQGIQSAADDDAPAQQTELKSGNMFYLIRDVADLQLKAGGYVEQLQQTQAELQSAVDLKDHEKLQHSAAQLQKQLTGFNQALNSVDLKTQEISDIRKNILSANENVLNSPFLNGQMDLSKVDLKKIEQQMVSIQSEMVKLAGMLISQGQDKQAQES
;
A
#
# COMPACT_ATOMS: atom_id res chain seq x y z
N MET A 1 -21.37 -57.78 0.47
CA MET A 1 -22.85 -57.85 0.38
C MET A 1 -23.36 -56.50 -0.13
N LYS A 2 -24.42 -56.44 -0.95
CA LYS A 2 -25.06 -55.18 -1.40
C LYS A 2 -26.00 -54.64 -0.30
N LYS A 3 -26.10 -53.31 -0.11
CA LYS A 3 -27.31 -52.40 -0.08
C LYS A 3 -26.78 -50.95 -0.09
N PHE A 4 -27.05 -50.04 -1.05
CA PHE A 4 -28.31 -49.40 -1.52
C PHE A 4 -28.87 -48.28 -0.62
N LEU A 5 -28.56 -47.04 -0.99
CA LEU A 5 -29.37 -45.78 -0.95
C LEU A 5 -28.42 -44.65 -1.42
N GLN A 6 -28.56 -43.92 -2.54
CA GLN A 6 -29.63 -43.66 -3.50
C GLN A 6 -30.79 -42.77 -3.00
N GLY A 7 -30.68 -41.45 -3.23
CA GLY A 7 -31.85 -40.54 -3.33
C GLY A 7 -31.83 -39.26 -2.50
N ALA A 8 -31.38 -38.14 -3.09
CA ALA A 8 -31.73 -36.74 -2.80
C ALA A 8 -31.01 -35.84 -3.83
N ILE A 9 -31.48 -35.69 -5.07
CA ILE A 9 -32.51 -34.73 -5.49
C ILE A 9 -32.21 -33.30 -4.97
N LEU A 10 -31.58 -32.51 -5.83
CA LEU A 10 -31.52 -31.05 -5.74
C LEU A 10 -32.91 -30.44 -5.97
N PRO A 11 -33.19 -29.27 -5.37
CA PRO A 11 -33.94 -28.24 -6.06
C PRO A 11 -33.20 -26.91 -6.15
N PHE A 12 -33.14 -26.42 -7.39
CA PHE A 12 -32.93 -25.05 -7.84
C PHE A 12 -32.97 -23.91 -6.80
N SER A 13 -31.92 -23.08 -6.84
CA SER A 13 -32.03 -21.63 -6.70
C SER A 13 -31.19 -20.95 -7.78
N ILE A 14 -31.78 -20.81 -8.97
CA ILE A 14 -31.30 -19.85 -9.97
C ILE A 14 -31.62 -18.46 -9.42
N PHE A 15 -30.62 -17.64 -9.14
CA PHE A 15 -30.81 -16.19 -9.03
C PHE A 15 -30.22 -15.53 -10.26
N ALA A 16 -31.07 -15.24 -11.24
CA ALA A 16 -30.69 -14.61 -12.48
C ALA A 16 -30.68 -13.07 -12.35
N ALA A 17 -29.66 -12.45 -12.97
CA ALA A 17 -29.64 -11.09 -13.52
C ALA A 17 -30.32 -9.96 -12.73
N GLY A 18 -29.50 -9.16 -12.02
CA GLY A 18 -29.85 -7.84 -11.51
C GLY A 18 -29.15 -6.70 -12.29
N MET A 19 -29.72 -6.33 -13.44
CA MET A 19 -29.57 -5.05 -14.15
C MET A 19 -28.16 -4.42 -14.31
N ALA A 20 -27.63 -4.51 -15.53
CA ALA A 20 -26.83 -3.42 -16.08
C ALA A 20 -27.79 -2.28 -16.52
N LEU A 21 -27.72 -1.12 -15.86
CA LEU A 21 -28.42 0.10 -16.31
C LEU A 21 -27.59 1.34 -15.95
N LEU A 22 -27.29 2.14 -16.97
CA LEU A 22 -26.98 3.58 -16.94
C LEU A 22 -25.68 3.97 -16.18
N GLY A 23 -24.62 4.46 -16.83
CA GLY A 23 -24.55 4.91 -18.23
C GLY A 23 -25.17 6.29 -18.45
N CYS A 24 -24.83 7.26 -17.59
CA CYS A 24 -24.86 8.69 -17.90
C CYS A 24 -23.39 9.12 -18.03
N ASP A 25 -22.87 9.46 -19.20
CA ASP A 25 -23.11 10.73 -19.91
C ASP A 25 -22.81 11.91 -18.97
N GLN A 26 -21.67 12.59 -19.12
CA GLN A 26 -21.47 13.49 -20.25
C GLN A 26 -19.99 13.66 -20.64
N ALA A 27 -19.70 13.59 -21.93
CA ALA A 27 -18.39 13.98 -22.46
C ALA A 27 -18.35 15.50 -22.70
N ALA A 28 -17.38 16.17 -22.09
CA ALA A 28 -16.97 17.53 -22.47
C ALA A 28 -15.49 17.49 -22.88
N SER A 29 -15.24 17.41 -24.18
CA SER A 29 -13.91 17.72 -24.74
C SER A 29 -13.76 19.24 -24.95
N PRO A 30 -12.52 19.77 -24.94
CA PRO A 30 -12.28 21.19 -24.80
C PRO A 30 -12.49 21.95 -26.12
N GLU A 31 -13.10 23.13 -26.05
CA GLU A 31 -12.98 24.16 -27.10
C GLU A 31 -12.02 25.26 -26.64
N ASN A 32 -11.46 25.97 -27.62
CA ASN A 32 -10.13 26.55 -27.57
C ASN A 32 -10.16 28.06 -27.86
N THR A 33 -9.32 28.83 -27.16
CA THR A 33 -8.86 30.18 -27.54
C THR A 33 -9.91 31.29 -27.70
N ARG A 34 -9.86 32.26 -26.78
CA ARG A 34 -9.75 33.66 -27.20
C ARG A 34 -8.80 34.42 -26.28
N ALA A 35 -7.79 35.04 -26.88
CA ALA A 35 -6.82 35.87 -26.17
C ALA A 35 -7.35 37.30 -26.00
N GLU A 36 -7.00 37.92 -24.87
CA GLU A 36 -6.85 39.37 -24.77
C GLU A 36 -5.55 39.67 -24.01
N GLN A 37 -4.56 40.21 -24.72
CA GLN A 37 -3.36 40.79 -24.15
C GLN A 37 -3.59 42.29 -23.94
N THR A 38 -3.18 42.84 -22.80
CA THR A 38 -3.04 44.30 -22.60
C THR A 38 -1.72 44.62 -21.90
N GLN A 39 -1.11 45.75 -22.30
CA GLN A 39 0.25 46.23 -21.98
C GLN A 39 0.24 47.76 -21.75
N ILE A 40 1.28 48.39 -21.18
CA ILE A 40 2.59 47.82 -20.78
C ILE A 40 2.59 47.49 -19.27
N GLU A 41 3.11 48.23 -18.27
CA GLU A 41 4.03 49.37 -18.24
C GLU A 41 5.13 49.15 -17.19
N THR A 42 6.35 49.57 -17.53
CA THR A 42 7.56 49.37 -16.72
C THR A 42 7.98 50.71 -16.14
N GLU A 43 7.91 50.86 -14.82
CA GLU A 43 8.58 51.97 -14.13
C GLU A 43 9.60 51.43 -13.13
N GLN A 44 10.87 51.55 -13.52
CA GLN A 44 12.02 51.40 -12.65
C GLN A 44 12.40 52.78 -12.12
N SER A 45 12.36 52.98 -10.81
CA SER A 45 12.97 54.17 -10.18
C SER A 45 13.53 53.86 -8.80
N GLN A 46 14.64 54.53 -8.48
CA GLN A 46 15.54 54.13 -7.40
C GLN A 46 15.14 54.71 -6.04
N GLY A 47 15.05 53.83 -5.05
CA GLY A 47 15.64 53.97 -3.71
C GLY A 47 15.37 55.21 -2.86
N ILE A 48 14.67 55.01 -1.76
CA ILE A 48 14.98 55.66 -0.47
C ILE A 48 15.08 54.58 0.61
N GLN A 49 16.12 54.64 1.42
CA GLN A 49 16.27 53.80 2.62
C GLN A 49 15.33 54.30 3.73
N SER A 50 14.63 53.39 4.40
CA SER A 50 14.14 53.59 5.77
C SER A 50 14.06 52.24 6.49
N ALA A 51 14.21 52.29 7.82
CA ALA A 51 14.56 51.14 8.63
C ALA A 51 13.36 50.25 9.03
N ALA A 52 13.70 49.02 9.46
CA ALA A 52 12.97 48.14 10.37
C ALA A 52 11.43 48.26 10.46
N ASP A 53 10.72 47.19 10.11
CA ASP A 53 10.33 46.24 11.15
C ASP A 53 10.01 44.84 10.59
N ASP A 54 9.91 43.88 11.50
CA ASP A 54 9.81 42.43 11.27
C ASP A 54 8.34 42.00 11.04
N ASP A 55 7.96 41.58 9.82
CA ASP A 55 6.74 40.78 9.62
C ASP A 55 6.73 40.00 8.29
N ALA A 56 6.82 38.66 8.36
CA ALA A 56 6.71 37.77 7.20
C ALA A 56 6.23 36.34 7.56
N PRO A 57 4.93 36.13 7.87
CA PRO A 57 4.38 34.83 8.26
C PRO A 57 3.86 33.97 7.08
N ALA A 58 4.29 34.24 5.83
CA ALA A 58 3.72 33.61 4.64
C ALA A 58 4.42 32.29 4.21
N GLN A 59 5.74 32.16 4.40
CA GLN A 59 6.50 31.06 3.78
C GLN A 59 6.48 29.72 4.55
N GLN A 60 6.17 29.71 5.85
CA GLN A 60 6.23 28.48 6.65
C GLN A 60 5.04 27.53 6.37
N THR A 61 3.88 28.08 5.99
CA THR A 61 2.65 27.32 5.75
C THR A 61 2.71 26.53 4.43
N GLU A 62 3.31 27.13 3.39
CA GLU A 62 3.54 26.47 2.09
C GLU A 62 4.53 25.31 2.21
N LEU A 63 5.61 25.48 2.99
CA LEU A 63 6.60 24.43 3.23
C LEU A 63 6.01 23.22 3.99
N LYS A 64 5.10 23.45 4.96
CA LYS A 64 4.35 22.37 5.62
C LYS A 64 3.40 21.65 4.66
N SER A 65 2.70 22.36 3.77
CA SER A 65 1.78 21.72 2.81
C SER A 65 2.53 20.89 1.76
N GLY A 66 3.71 21.34 1.32
CA GLY A 66 4.59 20.58 0.43
C GLY A 66 4.99 19.22 1.00
N ASN A 67 5.37 19.15 2.27
CA ASN A 67 5.69 17.88 2.93
C ASN A 67 4.47 16.94 3.01
N MET A 68 3.28 17.47 3.29
CA MET A 68 2.03 16.70 3.30
C MET A 68 1.67 16.14 1.92
N PHE A 69 1.88 16.89 0.84
CA PHE A 69 1.65 16.40 -0.52
C PHE A 69 2.59 15.24 -0.86
N TYR A 70 3.89 15.36 -0.56
CA TYR A 70 4.83 14.26 -0.76
C TYR A 70 4.48 13.04 0.09
N LEU A 71 4.11 13.21 1.37
CA LEU A 71 3.67 12.12 2.24
C LEU A 71 2.48 11.35 1.65
N ILE A 72 1.41 12.04 1.24
CA ILE A 72 0.20 11.42 0.67
C ILE A 72 0.54 10.68 -0.63
N ARG A 73 1.30 11.33 -1.51
CA ARG A 73 1.77 10.77 -2.78
C ARG A 73 2.62 9.52 -2.58
N ASP A 74 3.53 9.54 -1.61
CA ASP A 74 4.46 8.47 -1.29
C ASP A 74 3.75 7.25 -0.68
N VAL A 75 2.80 7.47 0.23
CA VAL A 75 1.93 6.41 0.75
C VAL A 75 1.10 5.80 -0.39
N ALA A 76 0.52 6.64 -1.26
CA ALA A 76 -0.27 6.17 -2.39
C ALA A 76 0.56 5.36 -3.40
N ASP A 77 1.76 5.81 -3.79
CA ASP A 77 2.61 5.07 -4.75
C ASP A 77 3.07 3.73 -4.17
N LEU A 78 3.45 3.69 -2.88
CA LEU A 78 3.80 2.45 -2.18
C LEU A 78 2.58 1.52 -2.07
N GLN A 79 1.40 2.03 -1.72
CA GLN A 79 0.17 1.22 -1.65
C GLN A 79 -0.26 0.69 -3.02
N LEU A 80 -0.18 1.49 -4.09
CA LEU A 80 -0.54 1.09 -5.46
C LEU A 80 0.42 0.03 -6.02
N LYS A 81 1.73 0.19 -5.82
CA LYS A 81 2.74 -0.75 -6.32
C LYS A 81 2.87 -2.01 -5.48
N ALA A 82 2.68 -1.90 -4.16
CA ALA A 82 3.13 -2.91 -3.21
C ALA A 82 2.02 -3.42 -2.26
N GLY A 83 0.87 -2.75 -2.15
CA GLY A 83 -0.21 -3.13 -1.22
C GLY A 83 -0.79 -4.52 -1.46
N GLY A 84 -0.99 -4.91 -2.73
CA GLY A 84 -1.54 -6.23 -3.08
C GLY A 84 -0.65 -7.42 -2.68
N TYR A 85 0.65 -7.20 -2.43
CA TYR A 85 1.51 -8.26 -1.88
C TYR A 85 1.15 -8.60 -0.43
N VAL A 86 0.63 -7.66 0.37
CA VAL A 86 0.28 -7.88 1.77
C VAL A 86 -0.86 -8.90 1.89
N GLU A 87 -1.87 -8.78 1.02
CA GLU A 87 -3.00 -9.71 0.93
C GLU A 87 -2.53 -11.11 0.47
N GLN A 88 -1.67 -11.16 -0.54
CA GLN A 88 -1.07 -12.41 -1.04
C GLN A 88 -0.23 -13.12 0.03
N LEU A 89 0.52 -12.36 0.84
CA LEU A 89 1.32 -12.88 1.95
C LEU A 89 0.44 -13.39 3.10
N GLN A 90 -0.64 -12.69 3.45
CA GLN A 90 -1.62 -13.15 4.44
C GLN A 90 -2.28 -14.48 4.01
N GLN A 91 -2.71 -14.58 2.74
CA GLN A 91 -3.25 -15.83 2.20
C GLN A 91 -2.22 -16.97 2.30
N THR A 92 -0.99 -16.71 1.85
CA THR A 92 0.06 -17.75 1.82
C THR A 92 0.53 -18.16 3.21
N GLN A 93 0.50 -17.24 4.20
CA GLN A 93 0.69 -17.56 5.61
C GLN A 93 -0.37 -18.55 6.11
N ALA A 94 -1.65 -18.32 5.80
CA ALA A 94 -2.72 -19.23 6.18
C ALA A 94 -2.63 -20.60 5.48
N GLU A 95 -2.20 -20.63 4.21
CA GLU A 95 -1.95 -21.86 3.46
C GLU A 95 -0.79 -22.67 4.06
N LEU A 96 0.31 -22.01 4.43
CA LEU A 96 1.45 -22.61 5.12
C LEU A 96 1.05 -23.22 6.46
N GLN A 97 0.32 -22.47 7.30
CA GLN A 97 -0.15 -22.95 8.59
C GLN A 97 -1.06 -24.17 8.43
N SER A 98 -2.03 -24.09 7.50
CA SER A 98 -2.90 -25.21 7.13
C SER A 98 -2.11 -26.44 6.67
N ALA A 99 -1.01 -26.27 5.93
CA ALA A 99 -0.19 -27.37 5.46
C ALA A 99 0.60 -28.04 6.61
N VAL A 100 1.12 -27.26 7.56
CA VAL A 100 1.77 -27.79 8.78
C VAL A 100 0.76 -28.57 9.65
N ASP A 101 -0.41 -27.98 9.91
CA ASP A 101 -1.45 -28.59 10.76
C ASP A 101 -1.97 -29.93 10.19
N LEU A 102 -2.13 -29.99 8.87
CA LEU A 102 -2.56 -31.20 8.15
C LEU A 102 -1.42 -32.18 7.85
N LYS A 103 -0.16 -31.79 8.11
CA LYS A 103 1.07 -32.52 7.73
C LYS A 103 1.16 -32.80 6.22
N ASP A 104 0.65 -31.87 5.42
CA ASP A 104 0.66 -31.92 3.97
C ASP A 104 1.97 -31.32 3.44
N HIS A 105 2.97 -32.18 3.26
CA HIS A 105 4.29 -31.77 2.82
C HIS A 105 4.33 -31.22 1.39
N GLU A 106 3.43 -31.66 0.50
CA GLU A 106 3.36 -31.17 -0.88
C GLU A 106 2.81 -29.74 -0.91
N LYS A 107 1.68 -29.51 -0.21
CA LYS A 107 1.13 -28.16 -0.03
C LYS A 107 2.12 -27.24 0.69
N LEU A 108 2.81 -27.74 1.71
CA LEU A 108 3.81 -26.96 2.46
C LEU A 108 4.95 -26.50 1.55
N GLN A 109 5.47 -27.38 0.68
CA GLN A 109 6.50 -27.04 -0.29
C GLN A 109 5.99 -26.06 -1.36
N HIS A 110 4.75 -26.23 -1.83
CA HIS A 110 4.13 -25.32 -2.81
C HIS A 110 3.96 -23.91 -2.23
N SER A 111 3.34 -23.79 -1.05
CA SER A 111 3.13 -22.50 -0.39
C SER A 111 4.45 -21.86 0.07
N ALA A 112 5.50 -22.63 0.35
CA ALA A 112 6.84 -22.09 0.59
C ALA A 112 7.44 -21.43 -0.66
N ALA A 113 7.36 -22.10 -1.82
CA ALA A 113 7.81 -21.54 -3.10
C ALA A 113 6.99 -20.30 -3.51
N GLN A 114 5.67 -20.32 -3.25
CA GLN A 114 4.78 -19.17 -3.44
C GLN A 114 5.20 -17.99 -2.55
N LEU A 115 5.45 -18.22 -1.26
CA LEU A 115 5.90 -17.20 -0.31
C LEU A 115 7.25 -16.58 -0.77
N GLN A 116 8.22 -17.41 -1.15
CA GLN A 116 9.51 -16.92 -1.65
C GLN A 116 9.36 -16.02 -2.89
N LYS A 117 8.52 -16.42 -3.85
CA LYS A 117 8.21 -15.63 -5.05
C LYS A 117 7.52 -14.30 -4.69
N GLN A 118 6.52 -14.32 -3.81
CA GLN A 118 5.80 -13.13 -3.38
C GLN A 118 6.72 -12.13 -2.66
N LEU A 119 7.54 -12.59 -1.70
CA LEU A 119 8.48 -11.73 -0.98
C LEU A 119 9.53 -11.12 -1.91
N THR A 120 10.04 -11.88 -2.88
CA THR A 120 10.97 -11.37 -3.89
C THR A 120 10.31 -10.31 -4.77
N GLY A 121 9.09 -10.55 -5.25
CA GLY A 121 8.31 -9.58 -6.03
C GLY A 121 7.94 -8.33 -5.22
N PHE A 122 7.62 -8.49 -3.93
CA PHE A 122 7.34 -7.39 -3.02
C PHE A 122 8.58 -6.52 -2.79
N ASN A 123 9.77 -7.14 -2.60
CA ASN A 123 11.04 -6.41 -2.52
C ASN A 123 11.35 -5.64 -3.82
N GLN A 124 11.05 -6.21 -4.99
CA GLN A 124 11.18 -5.49 -6.27
C GLN A 124 10.20 -4.32 -6.36
N ALA A 125 8.93 -4.51 -5.98
CA ALA A 125 7.91 -3.47 -5.99
C ALA A 125 8.29 -2.30 -5.06
N LEU A 126 8.67 -2.59 -3.81
CA LEU A 126 9.11 -1.62 -2.81
C LEU A 126 10.34 -0.80 -3.27
N ASN A 127 11.33 -1.45 -3.88
CA ASN A 127 12.51 -0.77 -4.43
C ASN A 127 12.21 0.05 -5.69
N SER A 128 11.06 -0.16 -6.35
CA SER A 128 10.62 0.62 -7.53
C SER A 128 9.88 1.93 -7.18
N VAL A 129 9.69 2.24 -5.90
CA VAL A 129 8.98 3.44 -5.41
C VAL A 129 9.97 4.61 -5.23
N ASP A 130 9.71 5.75 -5.87
CA ASP A 130 10.55 6.96 -5.77
C ASP A 130 10.05 7.90 -4.65
N LEU A 131 10.33 7.49 -3.42
CA LEU A 131 9.97 8.21 -2.20
C LEU A 131 10.74 9.53 -2.06
N LYS A 132 10.07 10.56 -1.54
CA LYS A 132 10.59 11.88 -1.20
C LYS A 132 10.53 12.14 0.31
N THR A 133 9.66 11.46 1.03
CA THR A 133 9.47 11.59 2.48
C THR A 133 10.25 10.51 3.23
N GLN A 134 11.04 10.92 4.23
CA GLN A 134 11.97 10.03 4.96
C GLN A 134 11.22 8.96 5.76
N GLU A 135 10.11 9.33 6.39
CA GLU A 135 9.24 8.47 7.20
C GLU A 135 8.72 7.28 6.38
N ILE A 136 8.34 7.50 5.12
CA ILE A 136 7.91 6.44 4.21
C ILE A 136 9.10 5.57 3.77
N SER A 137 10.27 6.17 3.61
CA SER A 137 11.51 5.46 3.27
C SER A 137 11.96 4.51 4.39
N ASP A 138 11.84 4.93 5.65
CA ASP A 138 12.13 4.09 6.81
C ASP A 138 11.11 2.95 6.97
N ILE A 139 9.82 3.20 6.72
CA ILE A 139 8.81 2.14 6.67
C ILE A 139 9.10 1.13 5.55
N ARG A 140 9.41 1.60 4.33
CA ARG A 140 9.84 0.73 3.24
C ARG A 140 11.02 -0.14 3.66
N LYS A 141 12.02 0.44 4.35
CA LYS A 141 13.20 -0.27 4.84
C LYS A 141 12.85 -1.33 5.90
N ASN A 142 11.91 -1.03 6.80
CA ASN A 142 11.41 -2.00 7.79
C ASN A 142 10.72 -3.20 7.11
N ILE A 143 9.88 -2.94 6.10
CA ILE A 143 9.20 -3.99 5.31
C ILE A 143 10.23 -4.83 4.55
N LEU A 144 11.18 -4.20 3.84
CA LEU A 144 12.28 -4.89 3.14
C LEU A 144 13.07 -5.80 4.10
N SER A 145 13.43 -5.30 5.28
CA SER A 145 14.14 -6.07 6.31
C SER A 145 13.33 -7.27 6.80
N ALA A 146 12.02 -7.10 7.03
CA ALA A 146 11.14 -8.19 7.44
C ALA A 146 10.99 -9.25 6.34
N ASN A 147 10.87 -8.85 5.07
CA ASN A 147 10.85 -9.76 3.93
C ASN A 147 12.15 -10.55 3.81
N GLU A 148 13.31 -9.87 3.91
CA GLU A 148 14.63 -10.51 3.86
C GLU A 148 14.84 -11.48 5.02
N ASN A 149 14.37 -11.18 6.24
CA ASN A 149 14.43 -12.12 7.37
C ASN A 149 13.67 -13.43 7.10
N VAL A 150 12.60 -13.39 6.29
CA VAL A 150 11.83 -14.58 5.89
C VAL A 150 12.50 -15.29 4.71
N LEU A 151 12.93 -14.55 3.69
CA LEU A 151 13.66 -15.10 2.53
C LEU A 151 14.94 -15.83 2.95
N ASN A 152 15.67 -15.30 3.94
CA ASN A 152 16.88 -15.90 4.50
C ASN A 152 16.59 -16.95 5.61
N SER A 153 15.33 -17.32 5.83
CA SER A 153 14.99 -18.36 6.81
C SER A 153 15.43 -19.76 6.36
N PRO A 154 15.82 -20.67 7.28
CA PRO A 154 16.17 -22.05 6.92
C PRO A 154 15.05 -22.82 6.23
N PHE A 155 13.78 -22.44 6.48
CA PHE A 155 12.61 -23.02 5.83
C PHE A 155 12.58 -22.74 4.33
N LEU A 156 12.65 -21.47 3.91
CA LEU A 156 12.63 -21.11 2.48
C LEU A 156 13.91 -21.48 1.73
N ASN A 157 15.02 -21.70 2.43
CA ASN A 157 16.28 -22.14 1.84
C ASN A 157 16.45 -23.67 1.80
N GLY A 158 15.44 -24.46 2.16
CA GLY A 158 15.50 -25.92 2.14
C GLY A 158 16.46 -26.55 3.16
N GLN A 159 16.87 -25.79 4.18
CA GLN A 159 17.82 -26.20 5.22
C GLN A 159 17.10 -26.75 6.48
N MET A 160 15.81 -27.09 6.36
CA MET A 160 14.94 -27.50 7.45
C MET A 160 14.20 -28.80 7.11
N ASP A 161 14.12 -29.71 8.10
CA ASP A 161 13.26 -30.90 8.04
C ASP A 161 11.78 -30.47 8.05
N LEU A 162 11.07 -30.74 6.95
CA LEU A 162 9.65 -30.37 6.78
C LEU A 162 8.72 -31.00 7.83
N SER A 163 9.18 -32.04 8.53
CA SER A 163 8.46 -32.70 9.63
C SER A 163 8.51 -31.93 10.96
N LYS A 164 9.35 -30.89 11.04
CA LYS A 164 9.64 -30.10 12.26
C LYS A 164 9.50 -28.59 12.04
N VAL A 165 8.74 -28.19 11.03
CA VAL A 165 8.58 -26.76 10.67
C VAL A 165 7.78 -26.04 11.74
N ASP A 166 8.42 -25.04 12.35
CA ASP A 166 7.79 -24.02 13.18
C ASP A 166 7.75 -22.70 12.38
N LEU A 167 6.55 -22.27 12.01
CA LEU A 167 6.32 -21.08 11.20
C LEU A 167 6.41 -19.77 12.01
N LYS A 168 6.51 -19.83 13.34
CA LYS A 168 6.41 -18.66 14.24
C LYS A 168 7.31 -17.48 13.86
N LYS A 169 8.53 -17.73 13.35
CA LYS A 169 9.41 -16.66 12.86
C LYS A 169 8.85 -15.97 11.61
N ILE A 170 8.26 -16.74 10.70
CA ILE A 170 7.62 -16.23 9.48
C ILE A 170 6.39 -15.41 9.88
N GLU A 171 5.53 -15.94 10.76
CA GLU A 171 4.37 -15.22 11.29
C GLU A 171 4.75 -13.88 11.93
N GLN A 172 5.81 -13.85 12.75
CA GLN A 172 6.30 -12.62 13.38
C GLN A 172 6.72 -11.56 12.35
N GLN A 173 7.40 -11.96 11.27
CA GLN A 173 7.76 -11.02 10.21
C GLN A 173 6.52 -10.61 9.38
N MET A 174 5.56 -11.51 9.13
CA MET A 174 4.28 -11.16 8.48
C MET A 174 3.48 -10.13 9.28
N VAL A 175 3.45 -10.26 10.61
CA VAL A 175 2.83 -9.27 11.50
C VAL A 175 3.60 -7.95 11.48
N SER A 176 4.94 -7.98 11.40
CA SER A 176 5.78 -6.78 11.24
C SER A 176 5.42 -6.02 9.96
N ILE A 177 5.36 -6.73 8.82
CA ILE A 177 4.95 -6.17 7.51
C ILE A 177 3.56 -5.54 7.60
N GLN A 178 2.60 -6.24 8.19
CA GLN A 178 1.23 -5.73 8.34
C GLN A 178 1.19 -4.48 9.24
N SER A 179 1.96 -4.44 10.32
CA SER A 179 2.04 -3.27 11.21
C SER A 179 2.60 -2.05 10.48
N GLU A 180 3.67 -2.21 9.70
CA GLU A 180 4.23 -1.15 8.86
C GLU A 180 3.22 -0.62 7.82
N MET A 181 2.43 -1.51 7.21
CA MET A 181 1.37 -1.13 6.27
C MET A 181 0.18 -0.42 6.95
N VAL A 182 -0.15 -0.78 8.19
CA VAL A 182 -1.14 -0.03 9.00
C VAL A 182 -0.61 1.35 9.39
N LYS A 183 0.70 1.50 9.68
CA LYS A 183 1.32 2.82 9.91
C LYS A 183 1.20 3.73 8.68
N LEU A 184 1.42 3.18 7.48
CA LEU A 184 1.23 3.91 6.21
C LEU A 184 -0.20 4.45 6.07
N ALA A 185 -1.20 3.59 6.27
CA ALA A 185 -2.60 4.01 6.24
C ALA A 185 -2.94 5.04 7.33
N GLY A 186 -2.41 4.85 8.54
CA GLY A 186 -2.63 5.76 9.68
C GLY A 186 -2.08 7.17 9.47
N MET A 187 -0.94 7.32 8.80
CA MET A 187 -0.37 8.65 8.50
C MET A 187 -1.24 9.51 7.58
N LEU A 188 -2.08 8.91 6.72
CA LEU A 188 -3.06 9.65 5.93
C LEU A 188 -4.20 10.21 6.81
N ILE A 189 -4.52 9.54 7.93
CA ILE A 189 -5.65 9.87 8.81
C ILE A 189 -5.25 10.93 9.83
N SER A 190 -4.13 10.74 10.54
CA SER A 190 -3.70 11.67 11.60
C SER A 190 -3.45 13.09 11.09
N GLN A 191 -2.94 13.22 9.86
CA GLN A 191 -2.68 14.51 9.21
C GLN A 191 -3.96 15.32 8.87
N GLY A 192 -5.14 14.68 8.95
CA GLY A 192 -6.43 15.37 8.87
C GLY A 192 -6.88 16.00 10.19
N GLN A 193 -6.37 15.53 11.34
CA GLN A 193 -6.81 15.96 12.68
C GLN A 193 -6.04 17.18 13.19
N ASP A 194 -4.76 17.31 12.84
CA ASP A 194 -3.93 18.48 13.22
C ASP A 194 -4.48 19.82 12.70
N LYS A 195 -5.33 19.80 11.64
CA LYS A 195 -6.03 21.00 11.16
C LYS A 195 -7.19 21.44 12.06
N GLN A 196 -7.87 20.53 12.76
CA GLN A 196 -9.04 20.87 13.58
C GLN A 196 -8.65 21.37 14.97
N ALA A 197 -7.49 20.95 15.50
CA ALA A 197 -7.00 21.39 16.81
C ALA A 197 -6.42 22.82 16.81
N GLN A 198 -6.30 23.48 15.65
CA GLN A 198 -5.74 24.83 15.51
C GLN A 198 -6.81 25.89 15.15
N GLU A 199 -8.08 25.51 15.09
CA GLU A 199 -9.25 26.40 14.86
C GLU A 199 -10.27 26.34 16.04
N SER A 200 -9.83 26.00 17.26
CA SER A 200 -10.65 25.94 18.49
C SER A 200 -10.00 26.66 19.66
#